data_AF-A0A839ZB76-F1
#
_entry.id   AF-A0A839ZB76-F1
#
_cell.length_a   1.000
_cell.length_b   1.000
_cell.length_c   1.000
_cell.angle_alpha   90.00
_cell.angle_beta   90.00
_cell.angle_gamma   90.00
#
_symmetry.space_group_name_H-M   'P 1'
#
loop_
_entity.id
_entity.type
_entity.pdbx_description
1 polymer ?
#
loop_
_entity_poly.entity_id
_entity_poly.type
_entity_poly.pdbx_seq_one_letter_code
_entity_poly.pdbx_strand_id
1 'polypeptide(L)'
;MTAFQRTDATGRATGRMKRPKWQKLEGPFIAVPTEMLLSPAHRELSRAARQVLDRLMIEHSQHAGNENGGLICTHADFMRHGIDRHAIKPAIRELEALGFVRVRQGGAGNGEFRQPNRFRLTFAWSKDGPATNEWREIVSEENARALARSARAAVDPPRAVERRARLAS
;
A
#
# COMPACT_ATOMS: atom_id res chain seq x y z
N MET A 1 -6.57 -41.56 -10.49
CA MET A 1 -7.79 -40.93 -9.95
C MET A 1 -8.23 -39.85 -10.94
N THR A 2 -9.21 -40.17 -11.79
CA THR A 2 -9.59 -39.35 -12.95
C THR A 2 -10.61 -38.30 -12.52
N ALA A 3 -10.31 -37.02 -12.74
CA ALA A 3 -11.22 -35.93 -12.42
C ALA A 3 -12.44 -35.96 -13.34
N PHE A 4 -13.63 -36.18 -12.77
CA PHE A 4 -14.90 -36.01 -13.46
C PHE A 4 -15.06 -34.54 -13.88
N GLN A 5 -14.93 -34.24 -15.17
CA GLN A 5 -15.34 -32.94 -15.71
C GLN A 5 -16.87 -32.91 -15.85
N ARG A 6 -17.51 -31.84 -15.37
CA ARG A 6 -18.95 -31.62 -15.52
C ARG A 6 -19.28 -31.36 -17.00
N THR A 7 -19.88 -32.35 -17.66
CA THR A 7 -20.47 -32.24 -19.00
C THR A 7 -21.97 -31.92 -18.89
N ASP A 8 -22.54 -31.25 -19.88
CA ASP A 8 -23.99 -31.07 -19.97
C ASP A 8 -24.70 -32.39 -20.36
N ALA A 9 -26.03 -32.39 -20.36
CA ALA A 9 -26.86 -33.55 -20.70
C ALA A 9 -26.60 -34.13 -22.11
N THR A 10 -25.88 -33.39 -22.97
CA THR A 10 -25.54 -33.77 -24.34
C THR A 10 -24.08 -34.19 -24.48
N GLY A 11 -23.35 -34.32 -23.36
CA GLY A 11 -21.94 -34.73 -23.35
C GLY A 11 -20.97 -33.65 -23.84
N ARG A 12 -21.44 -32.41 -24.06
CA ARG A 12 -20.55 -31.31 -24.43
C ARG A 12 -19.91 -30.75 -23.16
N ALA A 13 -18.64 -30.38 -23.27
CA ALA A 13 -18.02 -29.55 -22.25
C ALA A 13 -18.86 -28.26 -22.15
N THR A 14 -19.45 -28.00 -20.98
CA THR A 14 -20.10 -26.72 -20.75
C THR A 14 -19.04 -25.65 -20.97
N GLY A 15 -19.16 -24.87 -22.04
CA GLY A 15 -18.24 -23.76 -22.30
C GLY A 15 -18.13 -22.89 -21.05
N ARG A 16 -16.95 -22.30 -20.81
CA ARG A 16 -16.73 -21.38 -19.67
C ARG A 16 -17.92 -20.42 -19.58
N MET A 17 -18.71 -20.52 -18.50
CA MET A 17 -19.78 -19.55 -18.25
C MET A 17 -19.15 -18.16 -18.27
N LYS A 18 -19.55 -17.34 -19.25
CA LYS A 18 -19.11 -15.96 -19.31
C LYS A 18 -19.68 -15.25 -18.09
N ARG A 19 -18.81 -14.57 -17.33
CA ARG A 19 -19.29 -13.70 -16.25
C ARG A 19 -20.28 -12.70 -16.85
N PRO A 20 -21.47 -12.54 -16.26
CA PRO A 20 -22.45 -11.64 -16.80
C PRO A 20 -21.93 -10.20 -16.72
N LYS A 21 -22.33 -9.35 -17.68
CA LYS A 21 -21.78 -8.00 -17.85
C LYS A 21 -21.90 -7.12 -16.59
N TRP A 22 -22.94 -7.34 -15.77
CA TRP A 22 -23.17 -6.62 -14.51
C TRP A 22 -22.17 -6.95 -13.39
N GLN A 23 -21.34 -7.98 -13.54
CA GLN A 23 -20.24 -8.29 -12.61
C GLN A 23 -18.93 -7.58 -12.98
N LYS A 24 -18.92 -6.76 -14.05
CA LYS A 24 -17.75 -6.00 -14.45
C LYS A 24 -17.74 -4.67 -13.68
N LEU A 25 -16.68 -4.43 -12.90
CA LEU A 25 -16.43 -3.12 -12.33
C LEU A 25 -16.10 -2.12 -13.43
N GLU A 26 -16.70 -0.93 -13.36
CA GLU A 26 -16.39 0.18 -14.25
C GLU A 26 -15.20 0.98 -13.71
N GLY A 27 -14.28 1.35 -14.61
CA GLY A 27 -13.08 2.12 -14.27
C GLY A 27 -11.94 1.32 -13.61
N PRO A 28 -10.81 1.99 -13.32
CA PRO A 28 -9.70 1.38 -12.60
C PRO A 28 -10.08 1.05 -11.15
N PHE A 29 -9.66 -0.12 -10.68
CA PHE A 29 -9.91 -0.57 -9.31
C PHE A 29 -8.65 -1.22 -8.73
N ILE A 30 -8.64 -1.41 -7.42
CA ILE A 30 -7.63 -2.18 -6.70
C ILE A 30 -8.35 -3.21 -5.82
N ALA A 31 -7.86 -4.45 -5.83
CA ALA A 31 -8.35 -5.47 -4.93
C ALA A 31 -7.64 -5.34 -3.57
N VAL A 32 -8.43 -5.27 -2.50
CA VAL A 32 -7.92 -5.27 -1.13
C VAL A 32 -8.39 -6.55 -0.44
N PRO A 33 -7.50 -7.36 0.17
CA PRO A 33 -7.91 -8.54 0.89
C PRO A 33 -8.86 -8.20 2.06
N THR A 34 -9.97 -8.91 2.19
CA THR A 34 -10.90 -8.71 3.33
C THR A 34 -10.20 -8.94 4.67
N GLU A 35 -9.29 -9.90 4.73
CA GLU A 35 -8.44 -10.17 5.90
C GLU A 35 -7.63 -8.94 6.32
N MET A 36 -7.11 -8.18 5.35
CA MET A 36 -6.38 -6.95 5.62
C MET A 36 -7.29 -5.92 6.29
N LEU A 37 -8.50 -5.72 5.76
CA LEU A 37 -9.46 -4.76 6.30
C LEU A 37 -9.91 -5.10 7.74
N LEU A 38 -9.95 -6.40 8.06
CA LEU A 38 -10.31 -6.92 9.38
C LEU A 38 -9.12 -6.98 10.36
N SER A 39 -7.89 -6.81 9.87
CA SER A 39 -6.69 -6.95 10.68
C SER A 39 -6.61 -5.91 11.82
N PRO A 40 -5.99 -6.26 12.96
CA PRO A 40 -5.70 -5.29 14.03
C PRO A 40 -4.92 -4.08 13.53
N ALA A 41 -3.92 -4.30 12.68
CA ALA A 41 -3.12 -3.25 12.07
C ALA A 41 -3.98 -2.23 11.29
N HIS A 42 -4.94 -2.69 10.50
CA HIS A 42 -5.77 -1.81 9.68
C HIS A 42 -6.80 -1.04 10.53
N ARG A 43 -7.32 -1.68 11.58
CA ARG A 43 -8.29 -1.08 12.51
C ARG A 43 -7.70 0.07 13.33
N GLU A 44 -6.41 -0.01 13.68
CA GLU A 44 -5.72 1.02 14.47
C GLU A 44 -5.23 2.23 13.65
N LEU A 45 -5.31 2.17 12.31
CA LEU A 45 -4.89 3.27 11.44
C LEU A 45 -5.62 4.57 11.77
N SER A 46 -4.85 5.65 11.93
CA SER A 46 -5.41 6.99 12.00
C SER A 46 -6.14 7.38 10.69
N ARG A 47 -7.05 8.37 10.80
CA ARG A 47 -7.76 8.90 9.63
C ARG A 47 -6.80 9.40 8.54
N ALA A 48 -5.73 10.08 8.92
CA ALA A 48 -4.73 10.58 7.99
C ALA A 48 -4.00 9.42 7.29
N ALA A 49 -3.64 8.35 8.02
CA ALA A 49 -3.03 7.17 7.43
C ALA A 49 -3.97 6.44 6.45
N ARG A 50 -5.26 6.32 6.78
CA ARG A 50 -6.27 5.80 5.85
C ARG A 50 -6.33 6.62 4.56
N GLN A 51 -6.39 7.95 4.66
CA GLN A 51 -6.40 8.83 3.48
C GLN A 51 -5.10 8.76 2.66
N VAL A 52 -3.94 8.65 3.30
CA VAL A 52 -2.67 8.45 2.60
C VAL A 52 -2.68 7.11 1.86
N LEU A 53 -3.14 6.04 2.51
CA LEU A 53 -3.25 4.72 1.90
C LEU A 53 -4.21 4.74 0.69
N ASP A 54 -5.38 5.34 0.85
CA ASP A 54 -6.36 5.52 -0.22
C ASP A 54 -5.76 6.28 -1.41
N ARG A 55 -5.01 7.37 -1.15
CA ARG A 55 -4.34 8.12 -2.22
C ARG A 55 -3.33 7.27 -2.97
N LEU A 56 -2.53 6.46 -2.28
CA LEU A 56 -1.55 5.56 -2.90
C LEU A 56 -2.24 4.43 -3.69
N MET A 57 -3.36 3.93 -3.19
CA MET A 57 -4.19 2.95 -3.88
C MET A 57 -4.78 3.51 -5.18
N ILE A 58 -5.21 4.78 -5.18
CA ILE A 58 -5.67 5.49 -6.37
C ILE A 58 -4.53 5.66 -7.38
N GLU A 59 -3.33 6.04 -6.93
CA GLU A 59 -2.16 6.14 -7.82
C GLU A 59 -1.88 4.79 -8.49
N HIS A 60 -1.87 3.72 -7.70
CA HIS A 60 -1.63 2.38 -8.20
C HIS A 60 -2.68 1.94 -9.23
N SER A 61 -3.97 2.19 -8.98
CA SER A 61 -5.04 1.81 -9.91
C SER A 61 -5.01 2.63 -11.19
N GLN A 62 -4.65 3.92 -11.12
CA GLN A 62 -4.46 4.77 -12.29
C GLN A 62 -3.34 4.28 -13.22
N HIS A 63 -2.30 3.64 -12.67
CA HIS A 63 -1.24 2.95 -13.43
C HIS A 63 -1.58 1.50 -13.78
N ALA A 64 -2.88 1.17 -13.85
CA ALA A 64 -3.41 -0.17 -14.16
C ALA A 64 -2.85 -1.29 -13.26
N GLY A 65 -2.39 -0.95 -12.06
CA GLY A 65 -1.82 -1.89 -11.10
C GLY A 65 -0.38 -2.34 -11.39
N ASN A 66 0.33 -1.70 -12.32
CA ASN A 66 1.64 -2.19 -12.79
C ASN A 66 2.85 -1.54 -12.12
N GLU A 67 2.70 -0.37 -11.51
CA GLU A 67 3.82 0.43 -10.98
C GLU A 67 3.98 0.34 -9.44
N ASN A 68 3.49 -0.74 -8.82
CA ASN A 68 3.71 -0.95 -7.39
C ASN A 68 5.21 -1.06 -7.07
N GLY A 69 5.68 -0.28 -6.09
CA GLY A 69 7.10 -0.12 -5.76
C GLY A 69 7.75 1.10 -6.40
N GLY A 70 7.11 1.67 -7.43
CA GLY A 70 7.50 2.90 -8.11
C GLY A 70 6.53 4.05 -7.90
N LEU A 71 5.50 3.90 -7.06
CA LEU A 71 4.43 4.89 -6.89
C LEU A 71 5.01 6.20 -6.37
N ILE A 72 4.72 7.31 -7.06
CA ILE A 72 5.16 8.65 -6.67
C ILE A 72 3.92 9.45 -6.27
N CYS A 73 3.90 9.94 -5.04
CA CYS A 73 2.91 10.90 -4.56
C CYS A 73 3.64 12.01 -3.82
N THR A 74 3.46 13.25 -4.27
CA THR A 74 4.08 14.41 -3.64
C THR A 74 3.29 14.85 -2.41
N HIS A 75 3.90 15.67 -1.56
CA HIS A 75 3.18 16.32 -0.46
C HIS A 75 1.97 17.11 -0.95
N ALA A 76 2.06 17.76 -2.13
CA ALA A 76 0.96 18.51 -2.71
C ALA A 76 -0.19 17.59 -3.15
N ASP A 77 0.10 16.39 -3.64
CA ASP A 77 -0.94 15.41 -4.01
C ASP A 77 -1.72 14.93 -2.79
N PHE A 78 -1.03 14.67 -1.68
CA PHE A 78 -1.69 14.32 -0.42
C PHE A 78 -2.52 15.48 0.14
N MET A 79 -2.02 16.71 0.06
CA MET A 79 -2.79 17.90 0.46
C MET A 79 -4.02 18.10 -0.41
N ARG A 80 -3.91 17.93 -1.74
CA ARG A 80 -5.05 17.98 -2.68
C ARG A 80 -6.06 16.88 -2.40
N HIS A 81 -5.61 15.74 -1.87
CA HIS A 81 -6.48 14.66 -1.40
C HIS A 81 -7.13 14.95 -0.03
N GLY A 82 -6.90 16.12 0.55
CA GLY A 82 -7.54 16.58 1.79
C GLY A 82 -6.82 16.18 3.08
N ILE A 83 -5.53 15.86 3.01
CA ILE A 83 -4.72 15.51 4.17
C ILE A 83 -3.98 16.75 4.67
N ASP A 84 -4.06 17.03 5.98
CA ASP A 84 -3.31 18.13 6.57
C ASP A 84 -1.80 17.94 6.42
N ARG A 85 -1.08 19.03 6.11
CA ARG A 85 0.36 19.00 5.82
C ARG A 85 1.18 18.39 6.96
N HIS A 86 0.82 18.66 8.21
CA HIS A 86 1.51 18.17 9.38
C HIS A 86 1.17 16.72 9.70
N ALA A 87 0.03 16.22 9.22
CA ALA A 87 -0.40 14.83 9.40
C ALA A 87 0.24 13.86 8.38
N ILE A 88 0.68 14.33 7.21
CA ILE A 88 1.22 13.47 6.14
C ILE A 88 2.41 12.62 6.62
N LYS A 89 3.42 13.26 7.24
CA LYS A 89 4.63 12.54 7.66
C LYS A 89 4.34 11.49 8.75
N PRO A 90 3.66 11.82 9.87
CA PRO A 90 3.23 10.83 10.84
C PRO A 90 2.42 9.68 10.22
N ALA A 91 1.50 10.00 9.30
CA ALA A 91 0.68 9.01 8.61
C ALA A 91 1.51 8.04 7.74
N ILE A 92 2.52 8.54 7.02
CA ILE A 92 3.42 7.68 6.23
C ILE A 92 4.22 6.75 7.15
N ARG A 93 4.76 7.27 8.27
CA ARG A 93 5.49 6.43 9.25
C ARG A 93 4.59 5.38 9.88
N GLU A 94 3.35 5.75 10.20
CA GLU A 94 2.32 4.83 10.72
C GLU A 94 2.03 3.69 9.72
N LEU A 95 1.82 4.01 8.45
CA LEU A 95 1.60 3.00 7.40
C LEU A 95 2.79 2.07 7.20
N GLU A 96 4.01 2.59 7.32
CA GLU A 96 5.23 1.80 7.22
C GLU A 96 5.43 0.90 8.44
N ALA A 97 5.22 1.43 9.65
CA ALA A 97 5.32 0.67 10.89
C ALA A 97 4.26 -0.44 10.99
N LEU A 98 3.06 -0.20 10.46
CA LEU A 98 1.98 -1.19 10.41
C LEU A 98 2.05 -2.12 9.19
N GLY A 99 3.09 -1.99 8.36
CA GLY A 99 3.36 -2.93 7.27
C GLY A 99 2.43 -2.84 6.07
N PHE A 100 1.75 -1.71 5.84
CA PHE A 100 0.93 -1.48 4.64
C PHE A 100 1.72 -0.91 3.47
N VAL A 101 2.76 -0.13 3.78
CA VAL A 101 3.57 0.59 2.79
C VAL A 101 5.05 0.40 3.09
N ARG A 102 5.87 0.29 2.04
CA ARG A 102 7.33 0.51 2.15
C ARG A 102 7.71 1.78 1.43
N VAL A 103 8.52 2.60 2.10
CA VAL A 103 9.00 3.87 1.55
C VAL A 103 10.45 3.74 1.13
N ARG A 104 10.73 3.86 -0.17
CA ARG A 104 12.10 4.07 -0.66
C ARG A 104 12.32 5.58 -0.77
N GLN A 105 13.09 6.12 0.16
CA GLN A 105 13.44 7.54 0.18
C GLN A 105 14.27 7.89 -1.06
N GLY A 106 13.87 8.95 -1.76
CA GLY A 106 14.65 9.49 -2.87
C GLY A 106 15.92 10.22 -2.39
N GLY A 107 16.89 10.38 -3.29
CA GLY A 107 18.07 11.22 -3.07
C GLY A 107 17.73 12.71 -2.99
N ALA A 108 18.36 13.41 -2.04
CA ALA A 108 18.31 14.86 -1.96
C ALA A 108 19.23 15.48 -3.03
N GLY A 109 18.68 15.83 -4.19
CA GLY A 109 19.34 16.69 -5.16
C GLY A 109 18.87 18.14 -5.03
N ASN A 110 19.71 19.08 -5.45
CA ASN A 110 19.36 20.49 -5.54
C ASN A 110 18.42 20.70 -6.74
N GLY A 111 17.30 21.41 -6.54
CA GLY A 111 16.36 21.74 -7.62
C GLY A 111 15.81 20.52 -8.37
N GLU A 112 16.10 20.45 -9.67
CA GLU A 112 15.64 19.42 -10.63
C GLU A 112 16.14 18.00 -10.32
N PHE A 113 17.18 17.86 -9.49
CA PHE A 113 17.77 16.55 -9.15
C PHE A 113 17.12 15.90 -7.91
N ARG A 114 16.06 16.48 -7.34
CA ARG A 114 15.37 15.89 -6.19
C ARG A 114 14.61 14.64 -6.62
N GLN A 115 15.04 13.48 -6.15
CA GLN A 115 14.29 12.26 -6.40
C GLN A 115 13.11 12.15 -5.43
N PRO A 116 11.89 11.90 -5.93
CA PRO A 116 10.73 11.73 -5.07
C PRO A 116 10.82 10.41 -4.29
N ASN A 117 10.06 10.34 -3.20
CA ASN A 117 9.87 9.08 -2.49
C ASN A 117 9.05 8.14 -3.36
N ARG A 118 9.47 6.87 -3.37
CA ARG A 118 8.76 5.78 -4.05
C ARG A 118 8.07 4.91 -3.02
N PHE A 119 6.81 4.63 -3.25
CA PHE A 119 5.98 3.85 -2.34
C PHE A 119 5.66 2.48 -2.95
N ARG A 120 5.65 1.46 -2.09
CA ARG A 120 5.18 0.11 -2.40
C ARG A 120 4.04 -0.26 -1.47
N LEU A 121 2.90 -0.66 -2.01
CA LEU A 121 1.81 -1.31 -1.27
C LEU A 121 2.20 -2.76 -1.01
N THR A 122 2.27 -3.18 0.25
CA THR A 122 2.74 -4.53 0.63
C THR A 122 1.73 -5.62 0.32
N PHE A 123 0.45 -5.28 0.17
CA PHE A 123 -0.65 -6.21 -0.12
C PHE A 123 -1.00 -6.33 -1.61
N ALA A 124 -0.35 -5.54 -2.48
CA ALA A 124 -0.54 -5.60 -3.92
C ALA A 124 0.65 -6.28 -4.61
N TRP A 125 0.40 -6.90 -5.76
CA TRP A 125 1.47 -7.46 -6.58
C TRP A 125 2.41 -6.35 -7.09
N SER A 126 3.67 -6.69 -7.35
CA SER A 126 4.66 -5.79 -7.94
C SER A 126 5.52 -6.53 -8.95
N LYS A 127 6.18 -5.80 -9.85
CA LYS A 127 7.15 -6.39 -10.80
C LYS A 127 8.29 -7.14 -10.09
N ASP A 128 8.62 -6.73 -8.87
CA ASP A 128 9.68 -7.33 -8.05
C ASP A 128 9.24 -8.62 -7.33
N GLY A 129 7.95 -8.98 -7.38
CA GLY A 129 7.44 -10.18 -6.73
C GLY A 129 6.01 -10.06 -6.19
N PRO A 130 5.48 -11.16 -5.59
CA PRO A 130 4.15 -11.19 -5.01
C PRO A 130 4.02 -10.25 -3.79
N ALA A 131 2.77 -9.99 -3.40
CA ALA A 131 2.44 -9.22 -2.20
C ALA A 131 3.09 -9.83 -0.94
N THR A 132 3.84 -9.04 -0.17
CA THR A 132 4.52 -9.46 1.06
C THR A 132 3.60 -9.51 2.27
N ASN A 133 2.50 -8.74 2.27
CA ASN A 133 1.47 -8.72 3.33
C ASN A 133 2.04 -8.56 4.74
N GLU A 134 2.99 -7.64 4.92
CA GLU A 134 3.76 -7.46 6.16
C GLU A 134 2.87 -7.11 7.37
N TRP A 135 1.71 -6.50 7.14
CA TRP A 135 0.68 -6.26 8.15
C TRP A 135 0.18 -7.55 8.85
N ARG A 136 0.34 -8.73 8.24
CA ARG A 136 -0.03 -10.02 8.86
C ARG A 136 0.81 -10.39 10.07
N GLU A 137 2.02 -9.84 10.20
CA GLU A 137 2.89 -10.07 11.36
C GLU A 137 2.30 -9.45 12.64
N ILE A 138 1.38 -8.49 12.50
CA ILE A 138 0.77 -7.76 13.61
C ILE A 138 -0.58 -8.40 13.98
N VAL A 139 -0.52 -9.39 14.87
CA VAL A 139 -1.68 -10.21 15.26
C VAL A 139 -2.44 -9.62 16.47
N SER A 140 -1.78 -8.83 17.32
CA SER A 140 -2.37 -8.27 18.54
C SER A 140 -2.81 -6.81 18.35
N GLU A 141 -4.02 -6.46 18.84
CA GLU A 141 -4.52 -5.09 18.87
C GLU A 141 -3.64 -4.17 19.73
N GLU A 142 -3.13 -4.68 20.85
CA GLU A 142 -2.23 -3.93 21.72
C GLU A 142 -0.91 -3.59 21.01
N ASN A 143 -0.33 -4.58 20.30
CA ASN A 143 0.88 -4.38 19.51
C ASN A 143 0.64 -3.37 18.38
N ALA A 144 -0.46 -3.52 17.63
CA ALA A 144 -0.84 -2.59 16.58
C ALA A 144 -0.97 -1.15 17.10
N ARG A 145 -1.66 -0.97 18.23
CA ARG A 145 -1.82 0.33 18.88
C ARG A 145 -0.50 0.93 19.34
N ALA A 146 0.38 0.12 19.94
CA ALA A 146 1.68 0.57 20.41
C ALA A 146 2.56 1.03 19.23
N LEU A 147 2.62 0.24 18.16
CA LEU A 147 3.34 0.59 16.92
C LEU A 147 2.77 1.85 16.27
N ALA A 148 1.45 1.97 16.15
CA ALA A 148 0.81 3.13 15.54
C ALA A 148 1.07 4.43 16.34
N ARG A 149 1.08 4.34 17.68
CA ARG A 149 1.37 5.49 18.55
C ARG A 149 2.85 5.89 18.47
N SER A 150 3.76 4.92 18.57
CA SER A 150 5.20 5.19 18.51
C SER A 150 5.61 5.77 17.15
N ALA A 151 5.08 5.23 16.06
CA ALA A 151 5.37 5.70 14.70
C ALA A 151 4.91 7.14 14.45
N ARG A 152 3.74 7.53 14.99
CA ARG A 152 3.24 8.92 14.87
C ARG A 152 4.02 9.89 15.75
N ALA A 153 4.43 9.47 16.95
CA ALA A 153 5.20 10.29 17.87
C ALA A 153 6.67 10.42 17.47
N ALA A 154 7.19 9.53 16.63
CA ALA A 154 8.56 9.57 16.15
C ALA A 154 8.88 10.93 15.51
N VAL A 155 9.95 11.55 15.98
CA VAL A 155 10.50 12.78 15.39
C VAL A 155 11.63 12.37 14.48
N ASP A 156 11.67 12.92 13.26
CA ASP A 156 12.83 12.71 12.39
C ASP A 156 14.07 13.24 13.13
N PRO A 157 15.15 12.45 13.30
CA PRO A 157 16.38 12.98 13.86
C PRO A 157 16.86 14.15 12.99
N PRO A 158 17.51 15.17 13.56
CA PRO A 158 18.01 16.29 12.79
C PRO A 158 18.92 15.79 11.66
N ARG A 159 18.67 16.26 10.43
CA ARG A 159 19.30 15.79 9.17
C ARG A 159 20.83 15.67 9.19
N ALA A 160 21.51 16.44 10.05
CA ALA A 160 22.96 16.36 10.24
C ALA A 160 23.42 14.98 10.77
N VAL A 161 22.59 14.32 11.57
CA VAL A 161 22.84 13.01 12.18
C VAL A 161 22.70 11.90 11.14
N GLU A 162 21.65 11.94 10.32
CA GLU A 162 21.43 10.96 9.23
C GLU A 162 22.56 10.97 8.19
N ARG A 163 23.07 12.18 7.84
CA ARG A 163 24.15 12.33 6.86
C ARG A 163 25.48 11.74 7.35
N ARG A 164 25.74 11.80 8.66
CA ARG A 164 26.94 11.18 9.28
C ARG A 164 26.84 9.67 9.34
N ALA A 165 25.67 9.12 9.70
CA ALA A 165 25.45 7.67 9.73
C ALA A 165 25.62 7.02 8.34
N ARG A 166 25.16 7.70 7.28
CA ARG A 166 25.23 7.22 5.89
C ARG A 166 26.64 7.25 5.25
N LEU A 167 27.56 8.05 5.79
CA LEU A 167 28.95 8.13 5.33
C LEU A 167 29.88 7.20 6.12
N ALA A 168 29.37 6.57 7.18
CA ALA A 168 30.11 5.65 8.05
C ALA A 168 29.73 4.17 7.82
N SER A 169 28.91 3.88 6.80
CA SER A 169 28.54 2.53 6.33
C SER A 169 29.01 2.35 4.90
#